data_AF-A0A7C5XLI1-F1
#
_entry.id   AF-A0A7C5XLI1-F1
#
_cell.length_a   1.000
_cell.length_b   1.000
_cell.length_c   1.000
_cell.angle_alpha   90.00
_cell.angle_beta   90.00
_cell.angle_gamma   90.00
#
_symmetry.space_group_name_H-M   'P 1'
#
loop_
_entity.id
_entity.type
_entity.pdbx_description
1 polymer ?
#
loop_
_entity_poly.entity_id
_entity_poly.type
_entity_poly.pdbx_seq_one_letter_code
_entity_poly.pdbx_strand_id
1 'polypeptide(L)'
;MNKMFVVSAVGTSLLRNFVADGKTRDVVDRYKMVDWDRLRVDDQRNIYPDGYICQVSREESLRNPLKMFLSSNPRRYSAEINGIEAVLDLYPQPRSDIEILLYASQTCNSMLCAEVIKDVLKSMGYTYIDVVLVKALRSVDEFEEGVIELLDKVVRNIVEKSRKGYKVIVSATPGFKAETAFLSIASLLTEAPSIYIHESFNKPIQLPIIPIKIDIDKIKKVIDIFKEDRCIDKGDAIALYGLSEEVIENYRFMGIVEERREKGAICVRRWIQKVIELYIK
;
A
#
# COMPACT_ATOMS: atom_id res chain seq x y z
N MET A 1 1.95 14.89 23.70
CA MET A 1 1.00 13.83 23.26
C MET A 1 1.70 13.00 22.20
N ASN A 2 1.62 11.68 22.29
CA ASN A 2 2.19 10.80 21.26
C ASN A 2 1.31 10.89 20.01
N LYS A 3 1.81 11.52 18.95
CA LYS A 3 1.10 11.63 17.69
C LYS A 3 0.93 10.24 17.06
N MET A 4 -0.24 9.96 16.50
CA MET A 4 -0.52 8.68 15.84
C MET A 4 -0.59 8.85 14.33
N PHE A 5 -0.06 7.86 13.62
CA PHE A 5 -0.13 7.80 12.17
C PHE A 5 -0.74 6.47 11.75
N VAL A 6 -1.89 6.50 11.08
CA VAL A 6 -2.59 5.30 10.60
C VAL A 6 -2.45 5.20 9.09
N VAL A 7 -1.96 4.06 8.62
CA VAL A 7 -1.85 3.75 7.19
C VAL A 7 -2.89 2.70 6.84
N SER A 8 -3.70 2.95 5.81
CA SER A 8 -4.70 1.99 5.33
C SER A 8 -4.68 1.90 3.82
N ALA A 9 -4.67 0.67 3.29
CA ALA A 9 -5.02 0.46 1.90
C ALA A 9 -6.47 0.86 1.67
N VAL A 10 -6.81 1.18 0.43
CA VAL A 10 -8.20 1.42 0.00
C VAL A 10 -8.58 0.34 -0.99
N GLY A 11 -9.55 -0.49 -0.60
CA GLY A 11 -10.21 -1.42 -1.49
C GLY A 11 -11.47 -0.81 -2.11
N THR A 12 -12.26 -1.67 -2.74
CA THR A 12 -13.51 -1.31 -3.41
C THR A 12 -14.75 -1.79 -2.67
N SER A 13 -14.59 -2.18 -1.39
CA SER A 13 -15.66 -2.74 -0.56
C SER A 13 -16.87 -1.80 -0.42
N LEU A 14 -16.62 -0.48 -0.39
CA LEU A 14 -17.65 0.56 -0.42
C LEU A 14 -18.58 0.40 -1.63
N LEU A 15 -18.04 0.20 -2.83
CA LEU A 15 -18.85 0.08 -4.06
C LEU A 15 -19.70 -1.19 -4.03
N ARG A 16 -19.10 -2.31 -3.60
CA ARG A 16 -19.83 -3.58 -3.42
C ARG A 16 -21.00 -3.43 -2.44
N ASN A 17 -20.73 -2.79 -1.29
CA ASN A 17 -21.73 -2.58 -0.26
C ASN A 17 -22.82 -1.59 -0.71
N PHE A 18 -22.46 -0.56 -1.48
CA PHE A 18 -23.40 0.41 -2.04
C PHE A 18 -24.36 -0.24 -3.04
N VAL A 19 -23.86 -1.12 -3.91
CA VAL A 19 -24.69 -1.88 -4.85
C VAL A 19 -25.62 -2.85 -4.10
N ALA A 20 -25.15 -3.44 -3.00
CA ALA A 20 -25.92 -4.41 -2.22
C ALA A 20 -27.03 -3.80 -1.33
N ASP A 21 -27.00 -2.49 -1.04
CA ASP A 21 -27.95 -1.84 -0.13
C ASP A 21 -29.40 -1.83 -0.65
N GLY A 22 -29.58 -1.86 -1.98
CA GLY A 22 -30.88 -1.90 -2.64
C GLY A 22 -31.67 -0.59 -2.61
N LYS A 23 -31.40 0.33 -1.68
CA LYS A 23 -32.07 1.64 -1.59
C LYS A 23 -31.54 2.70 -2.57
N THR A 24 -30.38 2.44 -3.18
CA THR A 24 -29.67 3.34 -4.10
C THR A 24 -29.72 2.84 -5.55
N ARG A 25 -30.71 1.99 -5.87
CA ARG A 25 -30.81 1.30 -7.16
C ARG A 25 -30.91 2.27 -8.34
N ASP A 26 -31.55 3.42 -8.15
CA ASP A 26 -31.65 4.48 -9.15
C ASP A 26 -30.27 5.03 -9.55
N VAL A 27 -29.37 5.23 -8.58
CA VAL A 27 -28.00 5.67 -8.81
C VAL A 27 -27.18 4.55 -9.45
N VAL A 28 -27.32 3.32 -8.95
CA VAL A 28 -26.63 2.14 -9.48
C VAL A 28 -26.97 1.92 -10.96
N ASP A 29 -28.25 2.02 -11.32
CA ASP A 29 -28.73 1.83 -12.69
C ASP A 29 -28.30 2.99 -13.60
N ARG A 30 -28.41 4.25 -13.13
CA ARG A 30 -27.98 5.44 -13.87
C ARG A 30 -26.51 5.39 -14.29
N TYR A 31 -25.64 5.00 -13.36
CA TYR A 31 -24.19 4.94 -13.59
C TYR A 31 -23.68 3.56 -13.98
N LYS A 32 -24.55 2.55 -14.09
CA LYS A 32 -24.19 1.15 -14.41
C LYS A 32 -23.12 0.60 -13.46
N MET A 33 -23.32 0.76 -12.16
CA MET A 33 -22.32 0.49 -11.11
C MET A 33 -22.18 -0.98 -10.70
N VAL A 34 -22.98 -1.87 -11.29
CA VAL A 34 -23.21 -3.26 -10.82
C VAL A 34 -21.92 -4.06 -10.59
N ASP A 35 -20.86 -3.80 -11.34
CA ASP A 35 -19.59 -4.52 -11.29
C ASP A 35 -18.37 -3.63 -10.98
N TRP A 36 -18.58 -2.37 -10.57
CA TRP A 36 -17.50 -1.40 -10.38
C TRP A 36 -16.47 -1.82 -9.31
N ASP A 37 -16.87 -2.63 -8.34
CA ASP A 37 -15.99 -3.11 -7.27
C ASP A 37 -14.96 -4.14 -7.74
N ARG A 38 -15.26 -4.85 -8.83
CA ARG A 38 -14.46 -5.98 -9.36
C ARG A 38 -13.85 -5.71 -10.72
N LEU A 39 -13.95 -4.48 -11.23
CA LEU A 39 -13.35 -4.11 -12.51
C LEU A 39 -11.84 -4.30 -12.47
N ARG A 40 -11.35 -4.89 -13.54
CA ARG A 40 -9.91 -5.05 -13.75
C ARG A 40 -9.26 -3.69 -14.00
N VAL A 41 -7.95 -3.66 -13.79
CA VAL A 41 -7.07 -2.50 -13.99
C VAL A 41 -7.01 -2.02 -15.44
N ASP A 42 -7.32 -2.90 -16.39
CA ASP A 42 -7.31 -2.71 -17.85
C ASP A 42 -8.71 -2.51 -18.46
N ASP A 43 -9.78 -2.53 -17.66
CA ASP A 43 -11.13 -2.22 -18.14
C ASP A 43 -11.22 -0.74 -18.52
N GLN A 44 -11.71 -0.43 -19.73
CA GLN A 44 -11.82 0.94 -20.24
C GLN A 44 -12.62 1.88 -19.33
N ARG A 45 -13.54 1.35 -18.51
CA ARG A 45 -14.30 2.14 -17.53
C ARG A 45 -13.45 2.52 -16.32
N ASN A 46 -12.37 1.79 -16.05
CA ASN A 46 -11.58 1.85 -14.82
C ASN A 46 -10.13 2.34 -15.01
N ILE A 47 -9.64 2.42 -16.25
CA ILE A 47 -8.31 2.95 -16.57
C ILE A 47 -8.21 4.39 -16.07
N TYR A 48 -7.24 4.66 -15.21
CA TYR A 48 -6.94 6.01 -14.77
C TYR A 48 -6.05 6.75 -15.80
N PRO A 49 -6.25 8.07 -16.06
CA PRO A 49 -7.28 8.95 -15.50
C PRO A 49 -8.56 9.04 -16.34
N ASP A 50 -8.60 8.40 -17.51
CA ASP A 50 -9.58 8.72 -18.56
C ASP A 50 -10.84 7.85 -18.54
N GLY A 51 -10.86 6.79 -17.73
CA GLY A 51 -11.94 5.82 -17.69
C GLY A 51 -13.26 6.44 -17.24
N TYR A 52 -14.37 5.85 -17.71
CA TYR A 52 -15.73 6.34 -17.44
C TYR A 52 -15.97 6.67 -15.96
N ILE A 53 -15.51 5.82 -15.03
CA ILE A 53 -15.66 6.05 -13.59
C ILE A 53 -14.98 7.34 -13.16
N CYS A 54 -13.77 7.63 -13.65
CA CYS A 54 -13.07 8.88 -13.33
C CYS A 54 -13.85 10.10 -13.85
N GLN A 55 -14.40 10.01 -15.07
CA GLN A 55 -15.18 11.08 -15.68
C GLN A 55 -16.40 11.46 -14.83
N VAL A 56 -17.15 10.46 -14.36
CA VAL A 56 -18.37 10.68 -13.57
C VAL A 56 -18.09 10.84 -12.06
N SER A 57 -16.88 10.52 -11.58
CA SER A 57 -16.52 10.54 -10.15
C SER A 57 -16.64 11.90 -9.48
N ARG A 58 -16.67 12.99 -10.26
CA ARG A 58 -16.82 14.37 -9.79
C ARG A 58 -18.27 14.83 -9.76
N GLU A 59 -19.19 14.09 -10.37
CA GLU A 59 -20.61 14.43 -10.38
C GLU A 59 -21.20 14.30 -8.98
N GLU A 60 -21.86 15.36 -8.50
CA GLU A 60 -22.51 15.34 -7.20
C GLU A 60 -23.64 14.30 -7.11
N SER A 61 -24.32 14.03 -8.23
CA SER A 61 -25.35 12.99 -8.33
C SER A 61 -24.82 11.57 -8.16
N LEU A 62 -23.51 11.35 -8.24
CA LEU A 62 -22.85 10.10 -7.85
C LEU A 62 -22.22 10.21 -6.46
N ARG A 63 -21.45 11.28 -6.20
CA ARG A 63 -20.68 11.44 -4.95
C ARG A 63 -21.58 11.59 -3.72
N ASN A 64 -22.65 12.37 -3.80
CA ASN A 64 -23.49 12.64 -2.62
C ASN A 64 -24.21 11.37 -2.14
N PRO A 65 -24.84 10.55 -3.00
CA PRO A 65 -25.38 9.26 -2.58
C PRO A 65 -24.34 8.34 -1.93
N LEU A 66 -23.13 8.22 -2.50
CA LEU A 66 -22.04 7.40 -1.93
C LEU A 66 -21.63 7.90 -0.54
N LYS A 67 -21.46 9.21 -0.36
CA LYS A 67 -21.14 9.83 0.93
C LYS A 67 -22.25 9.62 1.95
N MET A 68 -23.52 9.82 1.57
CA MET A 68 -24.66 9.64 2.46
C MET A 68 -24.81 8.18 2.91
N PHE A 69 -24.68 7.25 1.97
CA PHE A 69 -24.68 5.82 2.26
C PHE A 69 -23.57 5.46 3.25
N LEU A 70 -22.32 5.83 2.94
CA LEU A 70 -21.19 5.55 3.82
C LEU A 70 -21.37 6.22 5.20
N SER A 71 -21.82 7.47 5.24
CA SER A 71 -22.05 8.21 6.50
C SER A 71 -23.15 7.60 7.38
N SER A 72 -24.10 6.86 6.81
CA SER A 72 -25.19 6.25 7.58
C SER A 72 -24.72 5.11 8.48
N ASN A 73 -23.65 4.40 8.11
CA ASN A 73 -22.98 3.42 8.96
C ASN A 73 -21.52 3.20 8.51
N PRO A 74 -20.60 4.13 8.86
CA PRO A 74 -19.25 4.17 8.28
C PRO A 74 -18.44 2.90 8.52
N ARG A 75 -18.46 2.38 9.76
CA ARG A 75 -17.75 1.14 10.14
C ARG A 75 -18.31 -0.10 9.45
N ARG A 76 -19.61 -0.12 9.11
CA ARG A 76 -20.23 -1.25 8.39
C ARG A 76 -19.91 -1.22 6.91
N TYR A 77 -19.90 -0.04 6.30
CA TYR A 77 -19.86 0.10 4.85
C TYR A 77 -18.45 0.32 4.28
N SER A 78 -17.45 0.61 5.11
CA SER A 78 -16.03 0.68 4.71
C SER A 78 -15.16 -0.11 5.69
N ALA A 79 -14.41 -1.06 5.16
CA ALA A 79 -13.40 -1.80 5.93
C ALA A 79 -12.27 -0.88 6.41
N GLU A 80 -11.97 0.16 5.63
CA GLU A 80 -10.96 1.19 5.93
C GLU A 80 -11.36 2.01 7.16
N ILE A 81 -12.59 2.55 7.18
CA ILE A 81 -13.10 3.31 8.33
C ILE A 81 -13.24 2.41 9.56
N ASN A 82 -13.71 1.16 9.39
CA ASN A 82 -13.73 0.19 10.48
C ASN A 82 -12.34 -0.04 11.07
N GLY A 83 -11.35 -0.22 10.20
CA GLY A 83 -9.93 -0.32 10.53
C GLY A 83 -9.47 0.83 11.42
N ILE A 84 -9.59 2.05 10.90
CA ILE A 84 -9.13 3.29 11.56
C ILE A 84 -9.85 3.50 12.89
N GLU A 85 -11.16 3.30 12.94
CA GLU A 85 -11.92 3.52 14.17
C GLU A 85 -11.68 2.41 15.22
N ALA A 86 -11.37 1.18 14.81
CA ALA A 86 -10.96 0.14 15.75
C ALA A 86 -9.59 0.42 16.39
N VAL A 87 -8.72 1.17 15.69
CA VAL A 87 -7.50 1.70 16.30
C VAL A 87 -7.82 2.63 17.48
N LEU A 88 -8.81 3.51 17.31
CA LEU A 88 -9.27 4.40 18.37
C LEU A 88 -9.88 3.65 19.56
N ASP A 89 -10.57 2.53 19.31
CA ASP A 89 -11.10 1.69 20.38
C ASP A 89 -9.98 1.12 21.27
N LEU A 90 -8.83 0.78 20.67
CA LEU A 90 -7.65 0.27 21.39
C LEU A 90 -6.78 1.37 22.00
N TYR A 91 -6.69 2.51 21.31
CA TYR A 91 -5.81 3.62 21.66
C TYR A 91 -6.56 4.96 21.59
N PRO A 92 -7.39 5.28 22.59
CA PRO A 92 -8.23 6.47 22.57
C PRO A 92 -7.43 7.77 22.50
N GLN A 93 -7.77 8.62 21.54
CA GLN A 93 -7.23 9.99 21.38
C GLN A 93 -8.16 10.82 20.47
N PRO A 94 -8.03 12.16 20.44
CA PRO A 94 -8.82 12.99 19.53
C PRO A 94 -8.58 12.64 18.07
N ARG A 95 -9.64 12.56 17.25
CA ARG A 95 -9.52 12.34 15.80
C ARG A 95 -8.68 13.41 15.09
N SER A 96 -8.68 14.64 15.61
CA SER A 96 -7.85 15.74 15.13
C SER A 96 -6.35 15.50 15.29
N ASP A 97 -5.94 14.60 16.19
CA ASP A 97 -4.54 14.32 16.51
C ASP A 97 -4.01 13.09 15.76
N ILE A 98 -4.87 12.44 14.96
CA ILE A 98 -4.53 11.29 14.14
C ILE A 98 -4.24 11.77 12.72
N GLU A 99 -3.06 11.40 12.23
CA GLU A 99 -2.71 11.51 10.83
C GLU A 99 -3.03 10.22 10.10
N ILE A 100 -3.71 10.31 8.96
CA ILE A 100 -4.15 9.16 8.15
C ILE A 100 -3.51 9.24 6.78
N LEU A 101 -2.88 8.15 6.36
CA LEU A 101 -2.47 7.92 4.98
C LEU A 101 -3.32 6.81 4.38
N LEU A 102 -4.18 7.18 3.46
CA LEU A 102 -4.87 6.25 2.58
C LEU A 102 -4.00 6.01 1.35
N TYR A 103 -3.80 4.76 0.96
CA TYR A 103 -3.18 4.45 -0.32
C TYR A 103 -4.08 3.57 -1.17
N ALA A 104 -4.18 3.89 -2.46
CA ALA A 104 -5.07 3.22 -3.39
C ALA A 104 -4.33 2.86 -4.67
N SER A 105 -4.70 1.74 -5.30
CA SER A 105 -4.23 1.46 -6.65
C SER A 105 -4.67 2.57 -7.61
N GLN A 106 -3.83 2.89 -8.59
CA GLN A 106 -4.09 3.91 -9.60
C GLN A 106 -5.14 3.42 -10.63
N THR A 107 -6.37 3.28 -10.17
CA THR A 107 -7.57 2.93 -10.94
C THR A 107 -8.72 3.85 -10.53
N CYS A 108 -9.66 4.09 -11.45
CA CYS A 108 -10.74 5.03 -11.20
C CYS A 108 -11.66 4.61 -10.04
N ASN A 109 -11.97 3.31 -9.91
CA ASN A 109 -12.80 2.79 -8.83
C ASN A 109 -12.15 2.94 -7.45
N SER A 110 -10.86 2.63 -7.33
CA SER A 110 -10.09 2.76 -6.08
C SER A 110 -9.94 4.23 -5.70
N MET A 111 -9.66 5.12 -6.67
CA MET A 111 -9.61 6.56 -6.43
C MET A 111 -10.97 7.10 -5.94
N LEU A 112 -12.08 6.70 -6.58
CA LEU A 112 -13.42 7.10 -6.15
C LEU A 112 -13.67 6.68 -4.69
N CYS A 113 -13.32 5.44 -4.31
CA CYS A 113 -13.44 4.98 -2.93
C CYS A 113 -12.59 5.82 -1.98
N ALA A 114 -11.33 6.05 -2.31
CA ALA A 114 -10.39 6.79 -1.46
C ALA A 114 -10.88 8.22 -1.19
N GLU A 115 -11.39 8.90 -2.22
CA GLU A 115 -11.92 10.26 -2.10
C GLU A 115 -13.23 10.31 -1.30
N VAL A 116 -14.16 9.36 -1.49
CA VAL A 116 -15.38 9.29 -0.68
C VAL A 116 -15.07 8.97 0.78
N ILE A 117 -14.16 8.03 1.04
CA ILE A 117 -13.72 7.68 2.40
C ILE A 117 -13.05 8.87 3.07
N LYS A 118 -12.17 9.59 2.35
CA LYS A 118 -11.53 10.81 2.84
C LYS A 118 -12.56 11.87 3.24
N ASP A 119 -13.57 12.11 2.41
CA ASP A 119 -14.63 13.08 2.70
C ASP A 119 -15.43 12.70 3.96
N VAL A 120 -15.76 11.41 4.13
CA VAL A 120 -16.47 10.93 5.32
C VAL A 120 -15.59 10.97 6.57
N LEU A 121 -14.30 10.62 6.48
CA LEU A 121 -13.37 10.78 7.60
C LEU A 121 -13.26 12.25 8.03
N LYS A 122 -13.21 13.19 7.08
CA LYS A 122 -13.25 14.63 7.41
C LYS A 122 -14.51 15.01 8.17
N SER A 123 -15.68 14.55 7.74
CA SER A 123 -16.94 14.84 8.44
C SER A 123 -17.02 14.20 9.82
N MET A 124 -16.28 13.11 10.06
CA MET A 124 -16.14 12.46 11.37
C MET A 124 -15.18 13.20 12.33
N GLY A 125 -14.45 14.21 11.86
CA GLY A 125 -13.55 15.04 12.66
C GLY A 125 -12.05 14.75 12.51
N TYR A 126 -11.66 13.95 11.52
CA TYR A 126 -10.25 13.77 11.17
C TYR A 126 -9.74 14.95 10.35
N THR A 127 -8.60 15.52 10.74
CA THR A 127 -8.07 16.75 10.12
C THR A 127 -6.96 16.48 9.10
N TYR A 128 -6.09 15.51 9.37
CA TYR A 128 -4.90 15.23 8.56
C TYR A 128 -5.07 13.93 7.80
N ILE A 129 -5.56 14.00 6.56
CA ILE A 129 -5.82 12.82 5.72
C ILE A 129 -5.21 13.03 4.34
N ASP A 130 -4.19 12.25 4.04
CA ASP A 130 -3.56 12.18 2.73
C ASP A 130 -4.03 10.94 1.97
N VAL A 131 -4.12 11.09 0.64
CA VAL A 131 -4.41 9.99 -0.28
C VAL A 131 -3.25 9.91 -1.25
N VAL A 132 -2.67 8.72 -1.37
CA VAL A 132 -1.58 8.46 -2.31
C VAL A 132 -1.95 7.33 -3.26
N LEU A 133 -1.71 7.56 -4.55
CA LEU A 133 -1.91 6.54 -5.56
C LEU A 133 -0.61 5.77 -5.78
N VAL A 134 -0.73 4.45 -5.82
CA VAL A 134 0.34 3.53 -6.20
C VAL A 134 -0.03 2.85 -7.52
N LYS A 135 0.95 2.60 -8.40
CA LYS A 135 0.72 1.88 -9.65
C LYS A 135 -0.02 0.56 -9.40
N ALA A 136 -1.09 0.36 -10.17
CA ALA A 136 -1.85 -0.88 -10.11
C ALA A 136 -1.01 -2.03 -10.66
N LEU A 137 -0.95 -3.16 -9.96
CA LEU A 137 -0.17 -4.33 -10.37
C LEU A 137 -0.90 -5.07 -11.51
N ARG A 138 -0.46 -4.85 -12.76
CA ARG A 138 -1.14 -5.42 -13.95
C ARG A 138 -0.50 -6.71 -14.48
N SER A 139 0.79 -6.88 -14.27
CA SER A 139 1.57 -8.02 -14.77
C SER A 139 2.73 -8.35 -13.83
N VAL A 140 3.38 -9.49 -14.07
CA VAL A 140 4.61 -9.88 -13.36
C VAL A 140 5.73 -8.87 -13.61
N ASP A 141 5.84 -8.34 -14.82
CA ASP A 141 6.87 -7.35 -15.20
C ASP A 141 6.66 -6.01 -14.48
N GLU A 142 5.41 -5.62 -14.25
CA GLU A 142 5.06 -4.41 -13.50
C GLU A 142 5.11 -4.60 -11.97
N PHE A 143 5.23 -5.83 -11.49
CA PHE A 143 5.21 -6.13 -10.06
C PHE A 143 6.34 -5.41 -9.32
N GLU A 144 7.56 -5.49 -9.83
CA GLU A 144 8.71 -4.85 -9.21
C GLU A 144 8.57 -3.32 -9.15
N GLU A 145 7.99 -2.72 -10.20
CA GLU A 145 7.75 -1.28 -10.22
C GLU A 145 6.69 -0.86 -9.22
N GLY A 146 5.60 -1.61 -9.10
CA GLY A 146 4.59 -1.35 -8.07
C GLY A 146 5.12 -1.54 -6.65
N VAL A 147 6.01 -2.53 -6.42
CA VAL A 147 6.72 -2.67 -5.13
C VAL A 147 7.60 -1.46 -4.85
N ILE A 148 8.39 -0.98 -5.83
CA ILE A 148 9.22 0.21 -5.65
C ILE A 148 8.37 1.43 -5.31
N GLU A 149 7.22 1.57 -5.95
CA GLU A 149 6.31 2.68 -5.70
C GLU A 149 5.65 2.58 -4.33
N LEU A 150 5.24 1.38 -3.90
CA LEU A 150 4.75 1.13 -2.54
C LEU A 150 5.82 1.48 -1.50
N LEU A 151 7.08 1.07 -1.75
CA LEU A 151 8.22 1.42 -0.90
C LEU A 151 8.42 2.93 -0.80
N ASP A 152 8.41 3.63 -1.95
CA ASP A 152 8.68 5.06 -2.00
C ASP A 152 7.55 5.90 -1.41
N LYS A 153 6.31 5.55 -1.70
CA LYS A 153 5.14 6.37 -1.41
C LYS A 153 4.48 6.04 -0.08
N VAL A 154 4.56 4.78 0.35
CA VAL A 154 3.88 4.32 1.58
C VAL A 154 4.89 3.98 2.67
N VAL A 155 5.86 3.10 2.37
CA VAL A 155 6.84 2.67 3.38
C VAL A 155 7.72 3.83 3.85
N ARG A 156 8.16 4.72 2.94
CA ARG A 156 8.90 5.93 3.33
C ARG A 156 8.14 6.76 4.38
N ASN A 157 6.85 6.97 4.20
CA ASN A 157 6.02 7.71 5.16
C ASN A 157 5.99 6.99 6.53
N ILE A 158 5.86 5.66 6.53
CA ILE A 158 5.93 4.86 7.76
C ILE A 158 7.28 5.05 8.46
N VAL A 159 8.41 4.92 7.72
CA VAL A 159 9.76 5.10 8.27
C VAL A 159 9.94 6.51 8.83
N GLU A 160 9.58 7.54 8.07
CA GLU A 160 9.76 8.94 8.48
C GLU A 160 8.90 9.31 9.69
N LYS A 161 7.66 8.83 9.76
CA LYS A 161 6.78 9.05 10.92
C LYS A 161 7.29 8.31 12.15
N SER A 162 7.73 7.06 12.00
CA SER A 162 8.37 6.30 13.08
C SER A 162 9.61 7.03 13.62
N ARG A 163 10.51 7.50 12.74
CA ARG A 163 11.70 8.30 13.11
C ARG A 163 11.34 9.60 13.84
N LYS A 164 10.17 10.18 13.56
CA LYS A 164 9.62 11.37 14.26
C LYS A 164 8.91 11.04 15.58
N GLY A 165 8.92 9.79 16.02
CA GLY A 165 8.31 9.33 17.28
C GLY A 165 6.80 9.12 17.21
N TYR A 166 6.21 8.99 16.01
CA TYR A 166 4.79 8.66 15.89
C TYR A 166 4.54 7.21 16.27
N LYS A 167 3.39 6.96 16.90
CA LYS A 167 2.83 5.60 16.95
C LYS A 167 2.26 5.29 15.56
N VAL A 168 3.04 4.59 14.75
CA VAL A 168 2.59 4.18 13.42
C VAL A 168 1.76 2.90 13.54
N ILE A 169 0.61 2.88 12.87
CA ILE A 169 -0.32 1.75 12.84
C ILE A 169 -0.66 1.44 11.39
N VAL A 170 -0.26 0.25 10.94
CA VAL A 170 -0.61 -0.26 9.62
C VAL A 170 -1.88 -1.10 9.72
N SER A 171 -2.95 -0.67 9.07
CA SER A 171 -4.19 -1.45 8.91
C SER A 171 -4.01 -2.44 7.77
N ALA A 172 -3.79 -3.71 8.12
CA ALA A 172 -3.60 -4.81 7.17
C ALA A 172 -4.94 -5.44 6.70
N THR A 173 -6.07 -4.77 6.96
CA THR A 173 -7.42 -5.31 6.68
C THR A 173 -7.82 -5.21 5.20
N PRO A 174 -7.67 -4.05 4.53
CA PRO A 174 -7.89 -3.92 3.09
C PRO A 174 -6.61 -4.14 2.27
N GLY A 175 -6.74 -4.53 0.99
CA GLY A 175 -5.63 -4.58 0.02
C GLY A 175 -5.25 -5.99 -0.49
N PHE A 176 -4.37 -6.05 -1.49
CA PHE A 176 -3.91 -7.32 -2.06
C PHE A 176 -2.85 -7.98 -1.16
N LYS A 177 -2.95 -9.31 -0.99
CA LYS A 177 -2.11 -10.12 -0.08
C LYS A 177 -0.60 -9.89 -0.23
N ALA A 178 -0.11 -9.62 -1.45
CA ALA A 178 1.30 -9.37 -1.70
C ALA A 178 1.76 -8.00 -1.17
N GLU A 179 0.95 -6.95 -1.30
CA GLU A 179 1.25 -5.60 -0.80
C GLU A 179 1.30 -5.60 0.74
N THR A 180 0.35 -6.30 1.38
CA THR A 180 0.30 -6.45 2.84
C THR A 180 1.56 -7.12 3.40
N ALA A 181 2.20 -8.02 2.66
CA ALA A 181 3.46 -8.64 3.08
C ALA A 181 4.60 -7.60 3.16
N PHE A 182 4.74 -6.73 2.17
CA PHE A 182 5.75 -5.65 2.19
C PHE A 182 5.48 -4.63 3.30
N LEU A 183 4.21 -4.29 3.55
CA LEU A 183 3.84 -3.43 4.67
C LEU A 183 4.13 -4.07 6.03
N SER A 184 3.96 -5.38 6.15
CA SER A 184 4.30 -6.13 7.36
C SER A 184 5.82 -6.12 7.59
N ILE A 185 6.62 -6.35 6.55
CA ILE A 185 8.09 -6.24 6.62
C ILE A 185 8.51 -4.83 7.04
N ALA A 186 7.91 -3.80 6.45
CA ALA A 186 8.17 -2.41 6.84
C ALA A 186 7.83 -2.12 8.31
N SER A 187 6.72 -2.69 8.79
CA SER A 187 6.31 -2.56 10.20
C SER A 187 7.34 -3.19 11.15
N LEU A 188 7.84 -4.40 10.81
CA LEU A 188 8.87 -5.09 11.60
C LEU A 188 10.21 -4.33 11.62
N LEU A 189 10.61 -3.77 10.47
CA LEU A 189 11.86 -3.00 10.32
C LEU A 189 11.84 -1.65 11.04
N THR A 190 10.66 -1.05 11.19
CA THR A 190 10.48 0.26 11.82
C THR A 190 9.99 0.18 13.26
N GLU A 191 9.82 -1.05 13.77
CA GLU A 191 9.22 -1.33 15.08
C GLU A 191 7.85 -0.64 15.26
N ALA A 192 7.14 -0.44 14.15
CA ALA A 192 5.85 0.25 14.07
C ALA A 192 4.70 -0.74 14.26
N PRO A 193 3.89 -0.65 15.34
CA PRO A 193 2.73 -1.53 15.58
C PRO A 193 1.87 -1.73 14.32
N SER A 194 1.43 -2.96 14.05
CA SER A 194 0.46 -3.23 12.98
C SER A 194 -0.82 -3.80 13.59
N ILE A 195 -1.97 -3.38 13.05
CA ILE A 195 -3.29 -3.82 13.48
C ILE A 195 -3.98 -4.49 12.31
N TYR A 196 -4.55 -5.65 12.59
CA TYR A 196 -5.27 -6.45 11.62
C TYR A 196 -6.67 -6.74 12.17
N ILE A 197 -7.71 -6.49 11.36
CA ILE A 197 -9.08 -6.91 11.69
C ILE A 197 -9.39 -8.14 10.85
N HIS A 198 -9.57 -9.28 11.51
CA HIS A 198 -9.99 -10.49 10.82
C HIS A 198 -11.49 -10.42 10.50
N GLU A 199 -11.86 -10.67 9.23
CA GLU A 199 -13.24 -10.59 8.75
C GLU A 199 -14.22 -11.44 9.57
N SER A 200 -13.81 -12.62 10.04
CA SER A 200 -14.69 -13.54 10.76
C SER A 200 -15.01 -13.15 12.21
N PHE A 201 -14.17 -12.34 12.86
CA PHE A 201 -14.36 -12.01 14.28
C PHE A 201 -14.60 -10.51 14.51
N ASN A 202 -14.38 -9.66 13.49
CA ASN A 202 -14.59 -8.21 13.51
C ASN A 202 -14.01 -7.52 14.76
N LYS A 203 -12.85 -8.01 15.21
CA LYS A 203 -12.09 -7.47 16.35
C LYS A 203 -10.70 -7.08 15.87
N PRO A 204 -10.18 -5.90 16.29
CA PRO A 204 -8.80 -5.55 16.01
C PRO A 204 -7.86 -6.45 16.79
N ILE A 205 -6.89 -7.01 16.08
CA ILE A 205 -5.80 -7.79 16.62
C ILE A 205 -4.53 -6.99 16.37
N GLN A 206 -3.83 -6.65 17.44
CA GLN A 206 -2.47 -6.15 17.29
C GLN A 206 -1.58 -7.31 16.88
N LEU A 207 -0.93 -7.20 15.73
CA LEU A 207 0.02 -8.21 15.29
C LEU A 207 1.30 -8.09 16.13
N PRO A 208 1.87 -9.21 16.60
CA PRO A 208 3.12 -9.19 17.33
C PRO A 208 4.24 -8.67 16.43
N ILE A 209 5.03 -7.75 16.96
CA ILE A 209 6.20 -7.20 16.27
C ILE A 209 7.44 -7.81 16.88
N ILE A 210 8.19 -8.51 16.04
CA ILE A 210 9.54 -8.93 16.35
C ILE A 210 10.45 -7.89 15.71
N PRO A 211 11.19 -7.09 16.48
CA PRO A 211 12.17 -6.17 15.91
C PRO A 211 13.17 -6.95 15.07
N ILE A 212 13.18 -6.70 13.76
CA ILE A 212 14.15 -7.28 12.84
C ILE A 212 15.07 -6.18 12.35
N LYS A 213 16.33 -6.53 12.14
CA LYS A 213 17.31 -5.66 11.48
C LYS A 213 17.72 -6.28 10.16
N ILE A 214 17.90 -5.43 9.16
CA ILE A 214 18.55 -5.84 7.92
C ILE A 214 20.00 -6.19 8.28
N ASP A 215 20.49 -7.33 7.78
CA ASP A 215 21.91 -7.67 7.83
C ASP A 215 22.67 -6.71 6.89
N ILE A 216 23.06 -5.57 7.45
CA ILE A 216 23.71 -4.49 6.70
C ILE A 216 25.01 -4.99 6.09
N ASP A 217 25.78 -5.85 6.74
CA ASP A 217 27.07 -6.31 6.19
C ASP A 217 26.86 -7.16 4.92
N LYS A 218 25.84 -8.03 4.91
CA LYS A 218 25.49 -8.80 3.70
C LYS A 218 24.97 -7.90 2.58
N ILE A 219 24.05 -6.99 2.89
CA ILE A 219 23.47 -6.10 1.89
C ILE A 219 24.50 -5.06 1.41
N LYS A 220 25.36 -4.55 2.28
CA LYS A 220 26.41 -3.59 1.96
C LYS A 220 27.46 -4.18 1.05
N LYS A 221 27.82 -5.47 1.19
CA LYS A 221 28.64 -6.15 0.18
C LYS A 221 27.97 -6.15 -1.19
N VAL A 222 26.68 -6.46 -1.26
CA VAL A 222 25.91 -6.34 -2.52
C VAL A 222 25.96 -4.89 -3.01
N ILE A 223 25.58 -3.91 -2.19
CA ILE A 223 25.59 -2.50 -2.59
C ILE A 223 26.96 -2.02 -3.05
N ASP A 224 28.02 -2.30 -2.31
CA ASP A 224 29.38 -1.84 -2.59
C ASP A 224 29.90 -2.39 -3.91
N ILE A 225 29.52 -3.62 -4.24
CA ILE A 225 29.85 -4.29 -5.51
C ILE A 225 29.04 -3.70 -6.68
N PHE A 226 27.78 -3.33 -6.44
CA PHE A 226 26.85 -2.86 -7.47
C PHE A 226 26.57 -1.34 -7.39
N LYS A 227 27.47 -0.58 -6.76
CA LYS A 227 27.24 0.82 -6.30
C LYS A 227 27.25 1.84 -7.44
N GLU A 228 28.11 1.62 -8.43
CA GLU A 228 28.31 2.51 -9.58
C GLU A 228 27.62 1.95 -10.82
N ASP A 229 27.70 0.63 -11.03
CA ASP A 229 26.98 -0.08 -12.06
C ASP A 229 25.91 -0.98 -11.45
N ARG A 230 24.66 -0.79 -11.89
CA ARG A 230 23.54 -1.67 -11.49
C ARG A 230 23.73 -3.11 -11.92
N CYS A 231 24.71 -3.35 -12.80
CA CYS A 231 25.02 -4.62 -13.42
C CYS A 231 26.53 -4.77 -13.54
N ILE A 232 27.07 -5.92 -13.18
CA ILE A 232 28.48 -6.27 -13.40
C ILE A 232 28.56 -7.56 -14.21
N ASP A 233 29.62 -7.74 -14.98
CA ASP A 233 29.89 -9.04 -15.61
C ASP A 233 30.08 -10.12 -14.55
N LYS A 234 29.58 -11.34 -14.80
CA LYS A 234 29.70 -12.44 -13.84
C LYS A 234 31.16 -12.82 -13.56
N GLY A 235 32.02 -12.78 -14.58
CA GLY A 235 33.46 -12.98 -14.43
C GLY A 235 34.09 -11.92 -13.53
N ASP A 236 33.73 -10.65 -13.73
CA ASP A 236 34.21 -9.55 -12.89
C ASP A 236 33.69 -9.63 -11.45
N ALA A 237 32.45 -10.06 -11.23
CA ALA A 237 31.89 -10.33 -9.90
C ALA A 237 32.76 -11.31 -9.10
N ILE A 238 33.25 -12.35 -9.77
CA ILE A 238 34.09 -13.39 -9.17
C ILE A 238 35.53 -12.89 -9.02
N ALA A 239 36.10 -12.33 -10.10
CA ALA A 239 37.52 -12.00 -10.17
C ALA A 239 37.91 -10.73 -9.40
N LEU A 240 37.06 -9.68 -9.44
CA LEU A 240 37.35 -8.38 -8.85
C LEU A 240 36.75 -8.23 -7.44
N TYR A 241 35.58 -8.83 -7.21
CA TYR A 241 34.84 -8.66 -5.97
C TYR A 241 34.79 -9.92 -5.09
N GLY A 242 35.34 -11.04 -5.55
CA GLY A 242 35.47 -12.27 -4.77
C GLY A 242 34.14 -12.94 -4.42
N LEU A 243 33.07 -12.66 -5.18
CA LEU A 243 31.80 -13.37 -5.02
C LEU A 243 31.91 -14.78 -5.58
N SER A 244 31.69 -15.81 -4.76
CA SER A 244 31.61 -17.18 -5.29
C SER A 244 30.35 -17.35 -6.15
N GLU A 245 30.41 -18.29 -7.10
CA GLU A 245 29.21 -18.65 -7.90
C GLU A 245 28.04 -19.07 -7.01
N GLU A 246 28.31 -19.75 -5.91
CA GLU A 246 27.30 -20.15 -4.92
C GLU A 246 26.60 -18.94 -4.29
N VAL A 247 27.36 -17.89 -3.94
CA VAL A 247 26.80 -16.66 -3.36
C VAL A 247 25.95 -15.92 -4.39
N ILE A 248 26.42 -15.82 -5.63
CA ILE A 248 25.67 -15.21 -6.74
C ILE A 248 24.35 -15.96 -6.95
N GLU A 249 24.41 -17.29 -7.01
CA GLU A 249 23.24 -18.14 -7.21
C GLU A 249 22.25 -18.03 -6.06
N ASN A 250 22.74 -17.98 -4.81
CA ASN A 250 21.91 -17.77 -3.65
C ASN A 250 21.22 -16.40 -3.68
N TYR A 251 21.93 -15.32 -4.03
CA TYR A 251 21.30 -14.00 -4.21
C TYR A 251 20.29 -13.96 -5.34
N ARG A 252 20.51 -14.73 -6.42
CA ARG A 252 19.54 -14.89 -7.51
C ARG A 252 18.29 -15.63 -7.02
N PHE A 253 18.47 -16.73 -6.30
CA PHE A 253 17.40 -17.53 -5.71
C PHE A 253 16.56 -16.72 -4.71
N MET A 254 17.20 -15.85 -3.92
CA MET A 254 16.54 -14.91 -3.01
C MET A 254 15.86 -13.73 -3.73
N GLY A 255 16.07 -13.56 -5.04
CA GLY A 255 15.54 -12.44 -5.81
C GLY A 255 16.20 -11.10 -5.48
N ILE A 256 17.45 -11.09 -5.01
CA ILE A 256 18.24 -9.88 -4.77
C ILE A 256 18.90 -9.41 -6.09
N VAL A 257 19.38 -10.36 -6.89
CA VAL A 257 19.98 -10.10 -8.21
C VAL A 257 19.23 -10.83 -9.32
N GLU A 258 19.34 -10.32 -10.55
CA GLU A 258 18.85 -10.95 -11.78
C GLU A 258 19.99 -11.08 -12.79
N GLU A 259 19.93 -12.11 -13.64
CA GLU A 259 20.89 -12.29 -14.73
C GLU A 259 20.26 -11.80 -16.04
N ARG A 260 20.90 -10.83 -16.70
CA ARG A 260 20.45 -10.33 -18.01
C ARG A 260 21.13 -11.10 -19.13
N ARG A 261 20.38 -12.03 -19.71
CA ARG A 261 20.81 -12.96 -20.77
C ARG A 261 21.51 -12.29 -21.96
N GLU A 262 21.12 -11.05 -22.30
CA GLU A 262 21.70 -10.31 -23.43
C GLU A 262 23.16 -9.93 -23.23
N LYS A 263 23.66 -9.92 -21.99
CA LYS A 263 25.03 -9.49 -21.65
C LYS A 263 25.77 -10.38 -20.65
N GLY A 264 25.15 -11.45 -20.14
CA GLY A 264 25.73 -12.29 -19.08
C GLY A 264 25.96 -11.55 -17.74
N ALA A 265 25.43 -10.33 -17.64
CA ALA A 265 25.64 -9.45 -16.50
C ALA A 265 24.67 -9.79 -15.37
N ILE A 266 25.18 -9.75 -14.14
CA ILE A 266 24.40 -9.86 -12.91
C ILE A 266 24.00 -8.45 -12.52
N CYS A 267 22.71 -8.22 -12.29
CA CYS A 267 22.18 -6.91 -11.92
C CYS A 267 21.47 -6.97 -10.57
N VAL A 268 21.65 -5.96 -9.72
CA VAL A 268 20.85 -5.83 -8.50
C VAL A 268 19.45 -5.36 -8.87
N ARG A 269 18.44 -6.02 -8.30
CA ARG A 269 17.04 -5.65 -8.52
C ARG A 269 16.75 -4.27 -7.92
N ARG A 270 15.93 -3.48 -8.62
CA ARG A 270 15.66 -2.07 -8.27
C ARG A 270 14.97 -1.93 -6.92
N TRP A 271 14.11 -2.88 -6.54
CA TRP A 271 13.44 -2.86 -5.23
C TRP A 271 14.42 -2.99 -4.05
N ILE A 272 15.52 -3.74 -4.21
CA ILE A 272 16.59 -3.86 -3.20
C ILE A 272 17.23 -2.49 -2.97
N GLN A 273 17.59 -1.80 -4.06
CA GLN A 273 18.16 -0.45 -3.98
C GLN A 273 17.25 0.51 -3.21
N LYS A 274 15.93 0.36 -3.37
CA LYS A 274 14.96 1.19 -2.67
C LYS A 274 14.89 0.89 -1.17
N VAL A 275 14.90 -0.39 -0.78
CA VAL A 275 14.99 -0.78 0.64
C VAL A 275 16.24 -0.17 1.28
N ILE A 276 17.37 -0.24 0.59
CA ILE A 276 18.64 0.31 1.07
C ILE A 276 18.56 1.83 1.30
N GLU A 277 18.01 2.56 0.33
CA GLU A 277 17.80 4.01 0.44
C GLU A 277 17.00 4.38 1.70
N LEU A 278 15.98 3.58 2.04
CA LEU A 278 15.08 3.86 3.16
C LEU A 278 15.69 3.55 4.54
N TYR A 279 16.59 2.55 4.62
CA TYR A 279 17.03 2.01 5.92
C TYR A 279 18.52 2.20 6.22
N ILE A 280 19.37 2.45 5.21
CA ILE A 280 20.83 2.54 5.38
C ILE A 280 21.34 3.99 5.27
N LYS A 281 20.50 4.93 4.81
CA LYS A 281 20.77 6.38 4.84
C LYS A 281 20.11 7.08 6.02
#